data_AF-A0A1M7IAW4-F1
#
_entry.id   AF-A0A1M7IAW4-F1
#
_cell.length_a   1.000
_cell.length_b   1.000
_cell.length_c   1.000
_cell.angle_alpha   90.00
_cell.angle_beta   90.00
_cell.angle_gamma   90.00
#
_symmetry.space_group_name_H-M   'P 1'
#
loop_
_entity.id
_entity.type
_entity.pdbx_description
1 polymer ?
#
loop_
_entity_poly.entity_id
_entity_poly.type
_entity_poly.pdbx_seq_one_letter_code
_entity_poly.pdbx_strand_id
1 'polypeptide(L)'
;MTAHKAGMSLEIFEDHLDRFGGTVGSWPERIRQHAETLLSTSEEARELLAEVNTMETYITRAAPLRAPAGLADRIANRAFQQRQQNELHPTHPAYGLAEQISESFSSANSTSADTATTGSKTDIIA
;
A
#
# COMPACT_ATOMS: atom_id res chain seq x y z
N MET A 1 35.48 15.80 6.11
CA MET A 1 34.05 15.45 6.08
C MET A 1 33.46 15.91 7.39
N THR A 2 32.81 17.06 7.32
CA THR A 2 32.58 18.04 8.39
C THR A 2 31.54 17.55 9.39
N ALA A 3 31.81 17.80 10.66
CA ALA A 3 31.00 17.37 11.79
C ALA A 3 29.68 18.16 11.87
N HIS A 4 28.53 17.53 11.57
CA HIS A 4 27.20 18.08 11.87
C HIS A 4 26.85 17.78 13.34
N LYS A 5 27.41 18.58 14.26
CA LYS A 5 27.13 18.46 15.68
C LYS A 5 25.73 19.02 15.99
N ALA A 6 24.78 18.11 16.19
CA ALA A 6 23.46 18.28 16.84
C ALA A 6 22.28 18.82 16.02
N GLY A 7 22.30 18.73 14.68
CA GLY A 7 21.15 19.08 13.82
C GLY A 7 20.98 18.09 12.66
N MET A 8 19.80 18.10 12.04
CA MET A 8 19.48 17.33 10.83
C MET A 8 20.60 17.48 9.78
N SER A 9 21.03 16.36 9.18
CA SER A 9 22.03 16.39 8.09
C SER A 9 21.40 16.82 6.77
N LEU A 10 22.24 17.17 5.80
CA LEU A 10 21.80 17.56 4.45
C LEU A 10 21.03 16.42 3.74
N GLU A 11 21.55 15.20 3.79
CA GLU A 11 20.90 14.00 3.21
C GLU A 11 19.50 13.77 3.81
N ILE A 12 19.37 13.89 5.14
CA ILE A 12 18.07 13.77 5.78
C ILE A 12 17.16 14.93 5.38
N PHE A 13 17.69 16.14 5.20
CA PHE A 13 16.89 17.26 4.70
C PHE A 13 16.38 17.01 3.28
N GLU A 14 17.20 16.47 2.38
CA GLU A 14 16.81 16.04 1.04
C GLU A 14 15.69 15.00 1.06
N ASP A 15 15.79 13.96 1.89
CA ASP A 15 14.73 12.95 2.05
C ASP A 15 13.38 13.58 2.47
N HIS A 16 13.43 14.60 3.32
CA HIS A 16 12.23 15.32 3.75
C HIS A 16 11.70 16.24 2.63
N LEU A 17 12.59 16.84 1.84
CA LEU A 17 12.25 17.64 0.68
C LEU A 17 11.49 16.80 -0.36
N ASP A 18 11.98 15.60 -0.66
CA ASP A 18 11.32 14.66 -1.59
C ASP A 18 9.96 14.17 -1.06
N ARG A 19 9.82 14.03 0.26
CA ARG A 19 8.61 13.52 0.89
C ARG A 19 7.52 14.57 1.07
N PHE A 20 7.89 15.80 1.42
CA PHE A 20 6.96 16.85 1.84
C PHE A 20 6.92 18.06 0.87
N GLY A 21 7.84 18.13 -0.10
CA GLY A 21 7.95 19.21 -1.08
C GLY A 21 8.68 20.45 -0.57
N GLY A 22 8.79 21.47 -1.42
CA GLY A 22 9.54 22.72 -1.17
C GLY A 22 8.89 23.67 -0.16
N THR A 23 7.64 23.41 0.22
CA THR A 23 6.92 24.25 1.19
C THR A 23 7.19 23.79 2.64
N VAL A 24 8.31 24.21 3.22
CA VAL A 24 8.73 23.84 4.60
C VAL A 24 7.65 24.15 5.66
N GLY A 25 6.82 25.18 5.43
CA GLY A 25 5.71 25.53 6.33
C GLY A 25 4.61 24.45 6.46
N SER A 26 4.51 23.52 5.50
CA SER A 26 3.55 22.41 5.53
C SER A 26 4.10 21.16 6.24
N TRP A 27 5.39 21.16 6.60
CA TRP A 27 6.04 19.99 7.18
C TRP A 27 5.59 19.77 8.63
N PRO A 28 5.66 18.52 9.14
CA PRO A 28 5.37 18.24 10.54
C PRO A 28 6.26 19.08 11.47
N GLU A 29 5.68 19.64 12.54
CA GLU A 29 6.29 20.67 13.40
C GLU A 29 7.74 20.36 13.81
N ARG A 30 7.99 19.15 14.31
CA ARG A 30 9.34 18.75 14.75
C ARG A 30 10.35 18.74 13.62
N ILE A 31 9.95 18.28 12.45
CA ILE A 31 10.82 18.24 11.27
C ILE A 31 11.08 19.67 10.78
N ARG A 32 10.03 20.50 10.73
CA ARG A 32 10.12 21.90 10.32
C ARG A 32 11.15 22.67 11.14
N GLN A 33 11.11 22.56 12.47
CA GLN A 33 12.05 23.24 13.37
C GLN A 33 13.52 22.85 13.10
N HIS A 34 13.77 21.55 12.84
CA HIS A 34 15.10 21.07 12.49
C HIS A 34 15.55 21.57 11.12
N ALA A 35 14.65 21.60 10.13
CA ALA A 35 14.91 22.13 8.80
C ALA A 35 15.22 23.64 8.83
N GLU A 36 14.44 24.43 9.56
CA GLU A 36 14.67 25.88 9.74
C GLU A 36 16.04 26.15 10.39
N THR A 37 16.41 25.35 11.39
CA THR A 37 17.73 25.43 12.02
C THR A 37 18.85 25.15 11.00
N LEU A 38 18.69 24.12 10.16
CA LEU A 38 19.66 23.80 9.10
C LEU A 38 19.74 24.90 8.05
N LEU A 39 18.60 25.42 7.58
CA LEU A 39 18.53 26.48 6.56
C LEU A 39 19.17 27.79 7.04
N SER A 40 19.14 28.06 8.35
CA SER A 40 19.79 29.25 8.93
C SER A 40 21.32 29.16 8.94
N THR A 41 21.88 27.96 8.82
CA THR A 41 23.33 27.71 8.98
C THR A 41 24.00 27.15 7.73
N SER A 42 23.26 26.48 6.84
CA SER A 42 23.77 25.82 5.64
C SER A 42 23.34 26.55 4.38
N GLU A 43 24.30 26.95 3.56
CA GLU A 43 24.04 27.46 2.20
C GLU A 43 23.55 26.36 1.27
N GLU A 44 24.17 25.17 1.33
CA GLU A 44 23.80 24.01 0.49
C GLU A 44 22.32 23.64 0.68
N ALA A 45 21.81 23.67 1.92
CA ALA A 45 20.40 23.40 2.18
C ALA A 45 19.46 24.47 1.57
N ARG A 46 19.91 25.73 1.50
CA ARG A 46 19.15 26.82 0.88
C ARG A 46 19.14 26.71 -0.64
N GLU A 47 20.25 26.28 -1.25
CA GLU A 47 20.34 26.03 -2.69
C GLU A 47 19.39 24.91 -3.13
N LEU A 48 19.39 23.78 -2.42
CA LEU A 48 18.48 22.66 -2.69
C LEU A 48 17.00 23.07 -2.59
N LEU A 49 16.66 23.83 -1.54
CA LEU A 49 15.30 24.34 -1.35
C LEU A 49 14.89 25.29 -2.48
N ALA A 50 15.82 26.13 -2.97
CA ALA A 50 15.56 27.03 -4.09
C ALA A 50 15.34 26.28 -5.40
N GLU A 51 16.09 25.20 -5.65
CA GLU A 51 15.92 24.33 -6.81
C GLU A 51 14.53 23.69 -6.83
N VAL A 52 14.11 23.05 -5.73
CA VAL A 52 12.78 22.42 -5.64
C VAL A 52 11.67 23.44 -5.81
N ASN A 53 11.75 24.61 -5.15
CA ASN A 53 10.74 25.66 -5.30
C ASN A 53 10.67 26.20 -6.74
N THR A 54 11.82 26.28 -7.42
CA THR A 54 11.87 26.68 -8.83
C THR A 54 11.14 25.67 -9.70
N MET A 55 11.40 24.38 -9.50
CA MET A 55 10.71 23.30 -10.20
C MET A 55 9.20 23.29 -9.93
N GLU A 56 8.78 23.40 -8.66
CA GLU A 56 7.36 23.49 -8.27
C GLU A 56 6.66 24.69 -8.90
N THR A 57 7.35 25.83 -9.01
CA THR A 57 6.83 27.02 -9.70
C THR A 57 6.58 26.74 -11.18
N TYR A 58 7.51 26.07 -11.87
CA TYR A 58 7.32 25.70 -13.27
C TYR A 58 6.13 24.75 -13.47
N ILE A 59 5.98 23.76 -12.58
CA ILE A 59 4.86 22.81 -12.63
C ILE A 59 3.52 23.51 -12.36
N THR A 60 3.46 24.36 -11.34
CA THR A 60 2.22 25.02 -10.91
C THR A 60 1.77 26.12 -11.87
N ARG A 61 2.70 26.77 -12.56
CA ARG A 61 2.40 27.81 -13.56
C ARG A 61 1.75 27.25 -14.82
N ALA A 62 1.78 25.93 -15.04
CA ALA A 62 0.97 25.30 -16.08
C ALA A 62 -0.52 25.62 -15.84
N ALA A 63 -1.22 26.06 -16.89
CA ALA A 63 -2.63 26.42 -16.78
C ALA A 63 -3.43 25.27 -16.13
N PRO A 64 -4.38 25.56 -15.22
CA PRO A 64 -5.17 24.53 -14.58
C PRO A 64 -5.77 23.60 -15.64
N LEU A 65 -5.39 22.33 -15.61
CA LEU A 65 -5.92 21.33 -16.53
C LEU A 65 -7.42 21.18 -16.25
N ARG A 66 -8.25 21.82 -17.07
CA ARG A 66 -9.70 21.64 -17.04
C ARG A 66 -10.01 20.28 -17.66
N ALA A 67 -10.66 19.41 -16.88
CA ALA A 67 -11.22 18.19 -17.43
C ALA A 67 -12.18 18.53 -18.58
N PRO A 68 -12.18 17.75 -19.68
CA PRO A 68 -13.20 17.87 -20.72
C PRO A 68 -14.61 17.78 -20.12
N ALA A 69 -15.54 18.57 -20.67
CA ALA A 69 -16.93 18.56 -20.24
C ALA A 69 -17.51 17.13 -20.26
N GLY A 70 -18.26 16.78 -19.22
CA GLY A 70 -18.91 15.46 -19.09
C GLY A 70 -17.97 14.30 -18.76
N LEU A 71 -16.67 14.52 -18.49
CA LEU A 71 -15.76 13.44 -18.07
C LEU A 71 -16.23 12.79 -16.75
N ALA A 72 -16.67 13.59 -15.79
CA ALA A 72 -17.18 13.09 -14.51
C ALA A 72 -18.38 12.14 -14.70
N ASP A 73 -19.34 12.53 -15.52
CA ASP A 73 -20.53 11.70 -15.82
C ASP A 73 -20.14 10.40 -16.54
N ARG A 74 -19.18 10.47 -17.47
CA ARG A 74 -18.68 9.28 -18.18
C ARG A 74 -17.97 8.31 -17.24
N ILE A 75 -17.16 8.82 -16.32
CA ILE A 75 -16.47 8.01 -15.30
C ILE A 75 -17.51 7.37 -14.37
N ALA A 76 -18.47 8.15 -13.86
CA ALA A 76 -19.51 7.65 -12.97
C ALA A 76 -20.36 6.55 -13.64
N ASN A 77 -20.86 6.80 -14.86
CA ASN A 77 -21.64 5.81 -15.61
C ASN A 77 -20.86 4.52 -15.86
N ARG A 78 -19.57 4.62 -16.22
CA ARG A 78 -18.73 3.43 -16.42
C ARG A 78 -18.51 2.69 -15.11
N ALA A 79 -18.29 3.38 -14.00
CA ALA A 79 -18.12 2.76 -12.68
C ALA A 79 -19.39 2.01 -12.24
N PHE A 80 -20.58 2.57 -12.48
CA PHE A 80 -21.85 1.90 -12.23
C PHE A 80 -22.02 0.64 -13.10
N GLN A 81 -21.73 0.73 -14.39
CA GLN A 81 -21.79 -0.41 -15.30
C GLN A 81 -20.81 -1.53 -14.91
N GLN A 82 -19.58 -1.17 -14.50
CA GLN A 82 -18.59 -2.14 -14.05
C GLN A 82 -19.03 -2.87 -12.77
N ARG A 83 -19.64 -2.18 -11.79
CA ARG A 83 -20.20 -2.85 -10.61
C ARG A 83 -21.30 -3.84 -10.99
N GLN A 84 -22.24 -3.42 -11.84
CA GLN A 84 -23.30 -4.30 -12.31
C GLN A 84 -22.74 -5.51 -13.06
N GLN A 85 -21.72 -5.33 -13.90
CA GLN A 85 -21.06 -6.43 -14.60
C GLN A 85 -20.31 -7.38 -13.65
N ASN A 86 -19.68 -6.85 -12.59
CA ASN A 86 -19.00 -7.66 -11.59
C ASN A 86 -19.97 -8.40 -10.66
N GLU A 87 -21.17 -7.86 -10.44
CA GLU A 87 -22.27 -8.53 -9.75
C GLU A 87 -22.92 -9.62 -10.62
N LEU A 88 -22.85 -9.49 -11.94
CA LEU A 88 -23.36 -10.47 -12.91
C LEU A 88 -22.36 -11.59 -13.26
N HIS A 89 -21.11 -11.48 -12.82
CA HIS A 89 -20.07 -12.50 -13.01
C HIS A 89 -19.54 -12.92 -11.64
N PRO A 90 -20.06 -14.00 -11.03
CA PRO A 90 -19.49 -14.50 -9.78
C PRO A 90 -18.04 -14.88 -10.07
N THR A 91 -17.12 -14.21 -9.36
CA THR A 91 -15.73 -14.63 -9.35
C THR A 91 -15.71 -16.03 -8.72
N HIS A 92 -15.44 -17.02 -9.58
CA HIS A 92 -15.09 -18.42 -9.31
C HIS A 92 -16.22 -19.47 -9.30
N PRO A 93 -16.24 -20.42 -10.27
CA PRO A 93 -16.93 -21.70 -10.13
C PRO A 93 -16.12 -22.61 -9.18
N ALA A 94 -16.04 -22.25 -7.89
CA ALA A 94 -15.64 -23.21 -6.85
C ALA A 94 -16.84 -24.02 -6.32
N TYR A 95 -18.05 -23.70 -6.76
CA TYR A 95 -19.30 -24.32 -6.31
C TYR A 95 -19.82 -25.41 -7.27
N GLY A 96 -18.92 -26.13 -7.96
CA GLY A 96 -19.29 -27.22 -8.87
C GLY A 96 -18.67 -28.60 -8.55
N LEU A 97 -17.83 -28.70 -7.52
CA LEU A 97 -17.12 -29.95 -7.19
C LEU A 97 -17.42 -30.48 -5.79
N ALA A 98 -18.00 -29.68 -4.89
CA ALA A 98 -18.24 -30.10 -3.51
C ALA A 98 -19.46 -31.05 -3.36
N GLU A 99 -20.43 -31.01 -4.28
CA GLU A 99 -21.59 -31.91 -4.23
C GLU A 99 -21.25 -33.33 -4.73
N GLN A 100 -20.40 -33.46 -5.75
CA GLN A 100 -20.10 -34.77 -6.33
C GLN A 100 -19.14 -35.61 -5.47
N ILE A 101 -18.31 -34.96 -4.66
CA ILE A 101 -17.42 -35.64 -3.72
C ILE A 101 -18.23 -36.22 -2.55
N SER A 102 -19.30 -35.55 -2.12
CA SER A 102 -20.12 -35.99 -0.98
C SER A 102 -20.97 -37.23 -1.29
N GLU A 103 -21.47 -37.38 -2.52
CA GLU A 103 -22.27 -38.54 -2.91
C GLU A 103 -21.43 -39.82 -3.12
N SER A 104 -20.15 -39.68 -3.48
CA SER A 104 -19.26 -40.82 -3.77
C SER A 104 -18.81 -41.57 -2.51
N PHE A 105 -18.72 -40.89 -1.35
CA PHE A 105 -18.23 -41.51 -0.11
C PHE A 105 -19.31 -42.21 0.72
N SER A 106 -20.60 -41.94 0.48
CA SER A 106 -21.68 -42.56 1.25
C SER A 106 -22.05 -43.98 0.80
N SER A 107 -21.55 -44.43 -0.37
CA SER A 107 -21.80 -45.80 -0.88
C SER A 107 -20.77 -46.84 -0.40
N ALA A 108 -19.69 -46.43 0.28
CA ALA A 108 -18.58 -47.33 0.58
C ALA A 108 -18.53 -47.87 2.02
N ASN A 109 -19.35 -47.37 2.96
CA ASN A 109 -19.19 -47.68 4.39
C ASN A 109 -20.24 -48.62 5.00
N SER A 110 -20.83 -49.51 4.20
CA SER A 110 -21.61 -50.65 4.70
C SER A 110 -20.97 -51.98 4.29
N THR A 111 -19.79 -52.28 4.85
CA THR A 111 -19.30 -53.65 4.96
C THR A 111 -18.57 -53.85 6.28
N SER A 112 -19.28 -54.50 7.20
CA SER A 112 -18.80 -55.39 8.26
C SER A 112 -17.82 -54.87 9.31
N ALA A 113 -18.37 -54.70 10.51
CA ALA A 113 -17.68 -54.95 11.76
C ALA A 113 -17.15 -56.40 11.79
N ASP A 114 -15.87 -56.59 12.13
CA ASP A 114 -15.46 -57.79 12.88
C ASP A 114 -14.12 -57.63 13.62
N THR A 115 -14.12 -58.08 14.87
CA THR A 115 -13.01 -58.40 15.80
C THR A 115 -11.86 -57.38 16.00
N ALA A 116 -11.77 -56.67 17.14
CA ALA A 116 -11.32 -57.11 18.47
C ALA A 116 -9.79 -57.37 18.61
N THR A 117 -9.25 -56.87 19.72
CA THR A 117 -8.19 -57.50 20.55
C THR A 117 -6.74 -56.99 20.40
N THR A 118 -6.37 -56.17 21.40
CA THR A 118 -5.13 -56.25 22.22
C THR A 118 -3.79 -55.78 21.66
N GLY A 119 -3.19 -54.83 22.39
CA GLY A 119 -1.80 -55.02 22.83
C GLY A 119 -0.86 -53.82 22.78
N SER A 120 -0.42 -53.40 23.97
CA SER A 120 0.95 -52.97 24.30
C SER A 120 1.50 -51.62 23.81
N LYS A 121 1.40 -50.66 24.74
CA LYS A 121 2.52 -49.97 25.42
C LYS A 121 3.94 -50.11 24.81
N THR A 122 4.48 -48.99 24.32
CA THR A 122 5.90 -48.56 24.41
C THR A 122 5.93 -47.05 24.18
N ASP A 123 6.07 -46.21 25.20
CA ASP A 123 7.32 -45.51 25.55
C ASP A 123 8.38 -45.44 24.43
N ILE A 124 8.79 -44.22 24.04
CA ILE A 124 10.19 -43.72 24.04
C ILE A 124 10.22 -42.30 23.43
N ILE A 125 10.34 -41.24 24.25
CA ILE A 125 11.52 -40.39 24.59
C ILE A 125 12.20 -39.64 23.42
N ALA A 126 12.21 -38.30 23.58
CA ALA A 126 13.16 -37.24 23.16
C ALA A 126 13.56 -37.10 21.68
#